data_AF-B1LTU6-F1
#
_entry.id   AF-B1LTU6-F1
#
_cell.length_a   1.000
_cell.length_b   1.000
_cell.length_c   1.000
_cell.angle_alpha   90.00
_cell.angle_beta   90.00
_cell.angle_gamma   90.00
#
_symmetry.space_group_name_H-M   'P 1'
#
loop_
_entity.id
_entity.type
_entity.pdbx_description
1 polymer ?
#
loop_
_entity_poly.entity_id
_entity_poly.type
_entity_poly.pdbx_seq_one_letter_code
_entity_poly.pdbx_strand_id
1 'polypeptide(L)'
;MTPPDGASGRRAAPFLGASRRSWRALVGAARHALAHPRTAAAIVGARLTGKRLRARQALAALIGIDHRLTLPPGILDRFPPAPAGPGGAIRLIGDGVLVAGAPGRIAALFASEPDLQALYGDALVQERPGGAVLPLLPPVFDPDRLAAFDYLGPVLACRCSALDPGVDPGSPAEAAFRIAERFGPGAIGHLPEILSVRRGEAIAATDREARHAPHHATVRAHLDRAGRAGLRVAVGTDGLVAVEHPLPETRPLASLIVPTRDRLDLLRPCLESLRSCTDWPSTEIIVCDNDSREPETLAYLRALEGEGRGHVVPWPGPFNFAAMNNAAASRARGRLLVFINNDVEAFRPDWLSRMAREALRPDVGAVGAKLLDGEGRIQHGGIVLGTGGLVTHGHRHFPADAPGYLGALRVTQTVSAVTAACLVVEAEKFRAVGGFDEAVFAVDFNDVDLCLRLNAAGYRTLLVPGAVLHHREAASRRWTPEARARHAREIAALRTRWGSLLVQDPHYHPGFDPALSTHARLRAGFPEAGPAPLRRPTA
;
A
#
# COMPACT_ATOMS: atom_id res chain seq x y z
N MET A 1 23.49 49.00 -24.33
CA MET A 1 23.82 48.05 -23.25
C MET A 1 22.56 47.85 -22.44
N THR A 2 21.77 46.85 -22.82
CA THR A 2 20.49 46.49 -22.20
C THR A 2 20.34 44.99 -22.46
N PRO A 3 20.28 44.12 -21.43
CA PRO A 3 20.15 42.68 -21.64
C PRO A 3 18.68 42.30 -21.90
N PRO A 4 18.42 41.18 -22.59
CA PRO A 4 17.09 40.76 -23.02
C PRO A 4 16.30 40.03 -21.93
N ASP A 5 14.98 40.07 -22.10
CA ASP A 5 13.93 39.52 -21.25
C ASP A 5 14.11 38.05 -20.86
N GLY A 6 14.00 37.79 -19.55
CA GLY A 6 13.95 36.47 -18.96
C GLY A 6 12.61 35.79 -19.22
N ALA A 7 12.67 34.61 -19.83
CA ALA A 7 11.56 33.69 -20.01
C ALA A 7 10.89 33.38 -18.66
N SER A 8 9.64 33.82 -18.51
CA SER A 8 8.77 33.40 -17.42
C SER A 8 8.41 31.91 -17.60
N GLY A 9 9.04 31.06 -16.79
CA GLY A 9 8.69 29.65 -16.69
C GLY A 9 7.23 29.50 -16.24
N ARG A 10 6.32 29.22 -17.18
CA ARG A 10 4.96 28.77 -16.86
C ARG A 10 5.07 27.47 -16.09
N ARG A 11 4.88 27.50 -14.77
CA ARG A 11 4.69 26.29 -13.96
C ARG A 11 3.50 25.53 -14.52
N ALA A 12 3.75 24.37 -15.15
CA ALA A 12 2.70 23.48 -15.61
C ALA A 12 1.78 23.12 -14.43
N ALA A 13 0.48 23.33 -14.59
CA ALA A 13 -0.50 22.97 -13.58
C ALA A 13 -0.52 21.44 -13.40
N PRO A 14 -0.58 20.91 -12.16
CA PRO A 14 -0.58 19.47 -11.93
C PRO A 14 -1.82 18.80 -12.54
N PHE A 15 -1.62 17.69 -13.26
CA PHE A 15 -2.70 16.89 -13.84
C PHE A 15 -3.47 16.17 -12.73
N LEU A 16 -4.75 16.48 -12.60
CA LEU A 16 -5.70 15.73 -11.78
C LEU A 16 -6.22 14.52 -12.58
N GLY A 17 -6.72 13.51 -11.87
CA GLY A 17 -7.60 12.52 -12.48
C GLY A 17 -8.79 13.24 -13.12
N ALA A 18 -8.75 13.41 -14.44
CA ALA A 18 -9.75 14.19 -15.13
C ALA A 18 -10.86 13.26 -15.56
N SER A 19 -11.94 13.21 -14.78
CA SER A 19 -13.22 13.23 -15.48
C SER A 19 -13.31 14.62 -16.12
N ARG A 20 -13.67 14.70 -17.40
CA ARG A 20 -14.25 15.95 -17.92
C ARG A 20 -15.38 16.29 -16.94
N ARG A 21 -15.18 17.30 -16.09
CA ARG A 21 -16.18 17.67 -15.08
C ARG A 21 -17.40 18.17 -15.84
N SER A 22 -18.39 17.30 -15.99
CA SER A 22 -19.74 17.73 -16.29
C SER A 22 -20.22 18.60 -15.13
N TRP A 23 -21.01 19.63 -15.44
CA TRP A 23 -21.74 20.45 -14.46
C TRP A 23 -22.35 19.64 -13.30
N ARG A 24 -22.72 18.38 -13.55
CA ARG A 24 -23.25 17.42 -12.57
C ARG A 24 -22.30 17.08 -11.42
N ALA A 25 -20.98 17.03 -11.63
CA ALA A 25 -20.01 16.73 -10.56
C ALA A 25 -19.81 17.93 -9.60
N LEU A 26 -19.83 19.15 -10.13
CA LEU A 26 -19.83 20.38 -9.32
C LEU A 26 -21.13 20.53 -8.52
N VAL A 27 -22.27 20.23 -9.14
CA VAL A 27 -23.58 20.19 -8.46
C VAL A 27 -23.63 19.06 -7.41
N GLY A 28 -23.02 17.91 -7.69
CA GLY A 28 -22.90 16.79 -6.74
C GLY A 28 -22.02 17.12 -5.54
N ALA A 29 -20.85 17.73 -5.76
CA ALA A 29 -19.97 18.20 -4.69
C ALA A 29 -20.63 19.32 -3.86
N ALA A 30 -21.35 20.25 -4.50
CA ALA A 30 -22.09 21.30 -3.80
C ALA A 30 -23.25 20.72 -2.97
N ARG A 31 -24.03 19.77 -3.52
CA ARG A 31 -25.07 19.04 -2.78
C ARG A 31 -24.51 18.22 -1.62
N HIS A 32 -23.38 17.55 -1.81
CA HIS A 32 -22.74 16.74 -0.78
C HIS A 32 -22.12 17.61 0.32
N ALA A 33 -21.52 18.76 -0.02
CA ALA A 33 -21.04 19.75 0.94
C ALA A 33 -22.17 20.38 1.76
N LEU A 34 -23.31 20.67 1.12
CA LEU A 34 -24.53 21.14 1.79
C LEU A 34 -25.14 20.07 2.70
N ALA A 35 -25.07 18.80 2.30
CA ALA A 35 -25.54 17.66 3.11
C ALA A 35 -24.60 17.30 4.28
N HIS A 36 -23.32 17.71 4.23
CA HIS A 36 -22.30 17.38 5.24
C HIS A 36 -21.58 18.64 5.78
N PRO A 37 -22.29 19.56 6.45
CA PRO A 37 -21.75 20.84 6.91
C PRO A 37 -20.59 20.69 7.90
N ARG A 38 -20.57 19.60 8.69
CA ARG A 38 -19.46 19.27 9.60
C ARG A 38 -18.16 18.96 8.84
N THR A 39 -18.25 18.26 7.71
CA THR A 39 -17.09 17.92 6.85
C THR A 39 -16.53 19.17 6.17
N ALA A 40 -17.40 20.06 5.68
CA ALA A 40 -16.99 21.34 5.12
C ALA A 40 -16.32 22.25 6.16
N ALA A 41 -16.89 22.33 7.37
CA ALA A 41 -16.30 23.05 8.50
C ALA A 41 -14.94 22.47 8.92
N ALA A 42 -14.79 21.14 8.92
CA ALA A 42 -13.52 20.47 9.21
C ALA A 42 -12.44 20.76 8.16
N ILE A 43 -12.78 20.85 6.87
CA ILE A 43 -11.85 21.25 5.80
C ILE A 43 -11.35 22.68 6.01
N VAL A 44 -12.27 23.60 6.32
CA VAL A 44 -11.94 25.01 6.60
C VAL A 44 -11.09 25.13 7.87
N GLY A 45 -11.48 24.47 8.96
CA GLY A 45 -10.71 24.42 10.20
C GLY A 45 -9.31 23.82 10.02
N ALA A 46 -9.18 22.76 9.22
CA ALA A 46 -7.88 22.18 8.89
C ALA A 46 -7.00 23.13 8.06
N ARG A 47 -7.57 23.95 7.15
CA ARG A 47 -6.82 25.00 6.45
C ARG A 47 -6.35 26.10 7.39
N LEU A 48 -7.23 26.58 8.26
CA LEU A 48 -6.94 27.66 9.21
C LEU A 48 -5.90 27.27 10.25
N THR A 49 -5.85 25.99 10.64
CA THR A 49 -4.88 25.45 11.61
C THR A 49 -3.58 24.94 10.97
N GLY A 50 -3.31 25.29 9.71
CA GLY A 50 -2.09 24.88 9.01
C GLY A 50 -2.01 23.40 8.60
N LYS A 51 -3.04 22.59 8.88
CA LYS A 51 -3.17 21.17 8.50
C LYS A 51 -3.57 21.03 7.02
N ARG A 52 -2.78 21.64 6.13
CA ARG A 52 -3.05 21.75 4.69
C ARG A 52 -3.28 20.40 4.00
N LEU A 53 -2.56 19.35 4.43
CA LEU A 53 -2.73 17.99 3.92
C LEU A 53 -4.10 17.41 4.28
N ARG A 54 -4.49 17.42 5.57
CA ARG A 54 -5.80 16.93 6.01
C ARG A 54 -6.94 17.65 5.31
N ALA A 55 -6.82 18.97 5.15
CA ALA A 55 -7.80 19.76 4.40
C ALA A 55 -7.88 19.34 2.92
N ARG A 56 -6.75 19.04 2.28
CA ARG A 56 -6.70 18.60 0.88
C ARG A 56 -7.26 17.19 0.71
N GLN A 57 -6.95 16.26 1.60
CA GLN A 57 -7.51 14.91 1.60
C GLN A 57 -9.02 14.92 1.82
N ALA A 58 -9.50 15.68 2.82
CA ALA A 58 -10.92 15.81 3.09
C ALA A 58 -11.68 16.52 1.96
N LEU A 59 -11.07 17.54 1.33
CA LEU A 59 -11.66 18.17 0.13
C LEU A 59 -11.71 17.22 -1.05
N ALA A 60 -10.64 16.44 -1.27
CA ALA A 60 -10.59 15.45 -2.34
C ALA A 60 -11.69 14.39 -2.14
N ALA A 61 -11.88 13.91 -0.90
CA ALA A 61 -12.98 13.02 -0.56
C ALA A 61 -14.36 13.63 -0.80
N LEU A 62 -14.56 14.91 -0.44
CA LEU A 62 -15.83 15.62 -0.60
C LEU A 62 -16.24 15.77 -2.08
N ILE A 63 -15.28 15.98 -2.97
CA ILE A 63 -15.53 16.21 -4.40
C ILE A 63 -15.57 14.92 -5.23
N GLY A 64 -15.29 13.77 -4.60
CA GLY A 64 -15.08 12.49 -5.28
C GLY A 64 -13.70 12.46 -5.97
N ILE A 65 -12.99 11.35 -5.82
CA ILE A 65 -11.67 11.15 -6.44
C ILE A 65 -11.79 10.06 -7.47
N ASP A 66 -11.58 10.42 -8.74
CA ASP A 66 -11.42 9.47 -9.83
C ASP A 66 -9.93 9.12 -9.96
N HIS A 67 -9.61 7.82 -9.88
CA HIS A 67 -8.26 7.30 -10.07
C HIS A 67 -7.80 7.30 -11.52
N ARG A 68 -8.69 7.63 -12.46
CA ARG A 68 -8.36 7.76 -13.89
C ARG A 68 -7.58 9.04 -14.12
N LEU A 69 -6.29 8.99 -13.81
CA LEU A 69 -5.32 9.93 -14.33
C LEU A 69 -5.35 9.83 -15.85
N THR A 70 -5.79 10.90 -16.49
CA THR A 70 -5.81 11.01 -17.94
C THR A 70 -5.04 12.25 -18.33
N LEU A 71 -4.16 12.10 -19.30
CA LEU A 71 -3.38 13.14 -19.92
C LEU A 71 -3.96 13.45 -21.31
N PRO A 72 -3.82 14.71 -21.79
CA PRO A 72 -4.29 15.07 -23.12
C PRO A 72 -3.53 14.28 -24.20
N PRO A 73 -4.14 13.93 -25.34
CA PRO A 73 -3.50 13.12 -26.38
C PRO A 73 -2.15 13.65 -26.87
N GLY A 74 -2.00 14.97 -27.00
CA GLY A 74 -0.77 15.63 -27.44
C GLY A 74 0.43 15.48 -26.49
N ILE A 75 0.24 14.89 -25.29
CA ILE A 75 1.38 14.54 -24.42
C ILE A 75 2.34 13.56 -25.11
N LEU A 76 1.83 12.70 -25.99
CA LEU A 76 2.63 11.71 -26.70
C LEU A 76 3.64 12.34 -27.67
N ASP A 77 3.38 13.56 -28.16
CA ASP A 77 4.28 14.27 -29.09
C ASP A 77 5.57 14.71 -28.40
N ARG A 78 5.57 14.79 -27.06
CA ARG A 78 6.77 15.04 -26.26
C ARG A 78 7.67 13.81 -26.10
N PHE A 79 7.19 12.64 -26.51
CA PHE A 79 7.85 11.35 -26.33
C PHE A 79 7.91 10.60 -27.67
N PRO A 80 8.68 11.10 -28.65
CA PRO A 80 8.82 10.45 -29.94
C PRO A 80 9.47 9.06 -29.76
N PRO A 81 9.16 8.08 -30.64
CA PRO A 81 9.76 6.76 -30.57
C PRO A 81 11.28 6.83 -30.79
N ALA A 82 12.00 5.92 -30.15
CA ALA A 82 13.44 5.78 -30.35
C ALA A 82 13.76 5.29 -31.78
N PRO A 83 14.79 5.83 -32.44
CA PRO A 83 15.19 5.39 -33.77
C PRO A 83 15.87 4.01 -33.77
N ALA A 84 16.41 3.57 -32.63
CA ALA A 84 17.11 2.30 -32.46
C ALA A 84 16.90 1.74 -31.04
N GLY A 85 17.12 0.43 -30.87
CA GLY A 85 17.06 -0.25 -29.57
C GLY A 85 18.34 -0.09 -28.72
N PRO A 86 18.36 -0.64 -27.50
CA PRO A 86 19.46 -0.47 -26.52
C PRO A 86 20.72 -1.32 -26.81
N GLY A 87 20.76 -2.05 -27.93
CA GLY A 87 21.89 -2.91 -28.34
C GLY A 87 21.61 -4.42 -28.21
N GLY A 88 22.44 -5.26 -28.84
CA GLY A 88 22.18 -6.70 -29.01
C GLY A 88 22.25 -7.58 -27.76
N ALA A 89 22.81 -7.07 -26.66
CA ALA A 89 22.86 -7.78 -25.37
C ALA A 89 21.61 -7.57 -24.50
N ILE A 90 20.68 -6.73 -24.96
CA ILE A 90 19.46 -6.38 -24.23
C ILE A 90 18.25 -6.76 -25.09
N ARG A 91 17.35 -7.52 -24.50
CA ARG A 91 16.07 -7.92 -25.10
C ARG A 91 14.95 -7.04 -24.57
N LEU A 92 14.08 -6.59 -25.47
CA LEU A 92 12.85 -5.89 -25.14
C LEU A 92 11.67 -6.86 -25.24
N ILE A 93 10.77 -6.81 -24.25
CA ILE A 93 9.62 -7.70 -24.13
C ILE A 93 8.37 -6.85 -23.92
N GLY A 94 7.31 -7.13 -24.66
CA GLY A 94 6.04 -6.40 -24.61
C GLY A 94 5.66 -5.79 -25.96
N ASP A 95 4.56 -5.04 -25.98
CA ASP A 95 3.91 -4.47 -27.16
C ASP A 95 4.06 -2.94 -27.25
N GLY A 96 4.86 -2.35 -26.38
CA GLY A 96 5.18 -0.92 -26.39
C GLY A 96 6.41 -0.58 -27.23
N VAL A 97 6.61 0.73 -27.43
CA VAL A 97 7.76 1.28 -28.12
C VAL A 97 8.54 2.16 -27.15
N LEU A 98 9.87 2.02 -27.12
CA LEU A 98 10.73 2.90 -26.33
C LEU A 98 10.70 4.33 -26.87
N VAL A 99 10.76 5.31 -25.98
CA VAL A 99 10.86 6.72 -26.35
C VAL A 99 12.31 7.12 -26.63
N ALA A 100 12.53 8.21 -27.37
CA ALA A 100 13.85 8.75 -27.63
C ALA A 100 14.66 8.94 -26.33
N GLY A 101 15.93 8.52 -26.34
CA GLY A 101 16.81 8.55 -25.17
C GLY A 101 16.68 7.36 -24.21
N ALA A 102 15.52 6.71 -24.12
CA ALA A 102 15.32 5.54 -23.25
C ALA A 102 16.29 4.38 -23.53
N PRO A 103 16.62 4.02 -24.80
CA PRO A 103 17.58 2.95 -25.07
C PRO A 103 18.96 3.20 -24.46
N GLY A 104 19.50 4.42 -24.62
CA GLY A 104 20.79 4.79 -24.05
C GLY A 104 20.77 4.79 -22.52
N ARG A 105 19.65 5.23 -21.93
CA ARG A 105 19.43 5.21 -20.48
C ARG A 105 19.41 3.78 -19.92
N ILE A 106 18.69 2.87 -20.58
CA ILE A 106 18.61 1.45 -20.23
C ILE A 106 20.00 0.79 -20.35
N ALA A 107 20.71 1.01 -21.46
CA ALA A 107 22.04 0.45 -21.67
C ALA A 107 23.04 0.93 -20.61
N ALA A 108 23.02 2.22 -20.27
CA ALA A 108 23.88 2.77 -19.22
C ALA A 108 23.62 2.15 -17.85
N LEU A 109 22.36 1.92 -17.48
CA LEU A 109 22.00 1.28 -16.21
C LEU A 109 22.45 -0.19 -16.16
N PHE A 110 22.23 -0.96 -17.23
CA PHE A 110 22.78 -2.33 -17.29
C PHE A 110 24.31 -2.36 -17.31
N ALA A 111 24.98 -1.33 -17.81
CA ALA A 111 26.44 -1.25 -17.71
C ALA A 111 26.92 -0.94 -16.28
N SER A 112 26.21 -0.08 -15.55
CA SER A 112 26.61 0.36 -14.19
C SER A 112 26.11 -0.56 -13.07
N GLU A 113 25.07 -1.37 -13.30
CA GLU A 113 24.45 -2.23 -12.30
C GLU A 113 24.52 -3.71 -12.74
N PRO A 114 25.60 -4.44 -12.41
CA PRO A 114 25.77 -5.85 -12.81
C PRO A 114 24.66 -6.78 -12.33
N ASP A 115 24.14 -6.54 -11.13
CA ASP A 115 23.08 -7.35 -10.51
C ASP A 115 21.70 -7.08 -11.12
N LEU A 116 21.54 -5.99 -11.88
CA LEU A 116 20.30 -5.69 -12.58
C LEU A 116 20.16 -6.63 -13.79
N GLN A 117 19.12 -7.47 -13.78
CA GLN A 117 18.81 -8.42 -14.84
C GLN A 117 17.63 -7.98 -15.70
N ALA A 118 16.70 -7.22 -15.13
CA ALA A 118 15.58 -6.62 -15.83
C ALA A 118 15.28 -5.20 -15.33
N LEU A 119 14.71 -4.39 -16.23
CA LEU A 119 14.37 -3.00 -15.99
C LEU A 119 13.03 -2.69 -16.68
N TYR A 120 12.10 -2.14 -15.91
CA TYR A 120 10.90 -1.50 -16.44
C TYR A 120 10.87 -0.04 -16.00
N GLY A 121 10.09 0.78 -16.69
CA GLY A 121 9.92 2.17 -16.33
C GLY A 121 8.47 2.61 -16.43
N ASP A 122 8.26 3.91 -16.36
CA ASP A 122 6.95 4.48 -16.54
C ASP A 122 6.57 4.45 -18.02
N ALA A 123 5.26 4.52 -18.28
CA ALA A 123 4.76 4.50 -19.64
C ALA A 123 3.54 5.40 -19.84
N LEU A 124 3.33 5.77 -21.10
CA LEU A 124 2.12 6.43 -21.55
C LEU A 124 1.32 5.47 -22.43
N VAL A 125 0.10 5.16 -22.01
CA VAL A 125 -0.76 4.19 -22.66
C VAL A 125 -2.00 4.88 -23.23
N GLN A 126 -2.15 4.84 -24.54
CA GLN A 126 -3.36 5.28 -25.22
C GLN A 126 -4.12 4.03 -25.69
N GLU A 127 -5.28 3.71 -25.10
CA GLU A 127 -5.99 2.47 -25.46
C GLU A 127 -6.63 2.50 -26.85
N ARG A 128 -6.96 3.69 -27.36
CA ARG A 128 -7.59 3.89 -28.68
C ARG A 128 -7.03 5.15 -29.34
N PRO A 129 -6.88 5.17 -30.68
CA PRO A 129 -6.42 6.36 -31.39
C PRO A 129 -7.23 7.61 -31.04
N GLY A 130 -6.54 8.73 -30.75
CA GLY A 130 -7.18 9.99 -30.35
C GLY A 130 -7.83 10.00 -28.95
N GLY A 131 -7.84 8.86 -28.25
CA GLY A 131 -8.33 8.74 -26.88
C GLY A 131 -7.41 9.39 -25.84
N ALA A 132 -7.91 9.49 -24.62
CA ALA A 132 -7.11 9.94 -23.48
C ALA A 132 -5.88 9.03 -23.27
N VAL A 133 -4.80 9.63 -22.78
CA VAL A 133 -3.55 8.92 -22.48
C VAL A 133 -3.51 8.63 -20.99
N LEU A 134 -3.25 7.39 -20.61
CA LEU A 134 -3.14 6.95 -19.23
C LEU A 134 -1.66 6.84 -18.85
N PRO A 135 -1.21 7.51 -17.77
CA PRO A 135 0.12 7.29 -17.24
C PRO A 135 0.14 6.00 -16.41
N LEU A 136 1.00 5.08 -16.81
CA LEU A 136 1.34 3.88 -16.04
C LEU A 136 2.63 4.17 -15.27
N LEU A 137 2.47 4.37 -13.95
CA LEU A 137 3.48 4.81 -13.00
C LEU A 137 3.64 3.73 -11.92
N PRO A 138 4.27 2.60 -12.26
CA PRO A 138 4.30 1.45 -11.39
C PRO A 138 5.16 1.71 -10.13
N PRO A 139 4.88 1.03 -9.01
CA PRO A 139 5.78 1.04 -7.85
C PRO A 139 7.04 0.22 -8.16
N VAL A 140 7.91 0.07 -7.16
CA VAL A 140 8.96 -0.96 -7.15
C VAL A 140 8.38 -2.38 -7.39
N PHE A 141 9.22 -3.31 -7.83
CA PHE A 141 8.80 -4.67 -8.19
C PHE A 141 8.14 -5.40 -7.01
N ASP A 142 7.00 -6.01 -7.26
CA ASP A 142 6.17 -6.69 -6.27
C ASP A 142 5.55 -7.94 -6.92
N PRO A 143 6.06 -9.15 -6.59
CA PRO A 143 5.59 -10.38 -7.20
C PRO A 143 4.13 -10.68 -6.86
N ASP A 144 3.64 -10.26 -5.68
CA ASP A 144 2.26 -10.48 -5.27
C ASP A 144 1.29 -9.64 -6.11
N ARG A 145 1.68 -8.41 -6.43
CA ARG A 145 0.94 -7.56 -7.36
C ARG A 145 1.02 -8.08 -8.79
N LEU A 146 2.21 -8.53 -9.23
CA LEU A 146 2.39 -9.07 -10.58
C LEU A 146 1.54 -10.33 -10.78
N ALA A 147 1.38 -11.14 -9.74
CA ALA A 147 0.50 -12.30 -9.77
C ALA A 147 -0.96 -11.92 -10.02
N ALA A 148 -1.39 -10.70 -9.70
CA ALA A 148 -2.76 -10.27 -9.95
C ALA A 148 -3.00 -9.77 -11.37
N PHE A 149 -2.05 -9.02 -11.95
CA PHE A 149 -2.09 -8.55 -13.33
C PHE A 149 -0.70 -8.05 -13.77
N ASP A 150 -0.45 -8.02 -15.08
CA ASP A 150 0.78 -7.44 -15.63
C ASP A 150 0.76 -5.90 -15.54
N TYR A 151 1.54 -5.35 -14.62
CA TYR A 151 1.71 -3.91 -14.42
C TYR A 151 3.07 -3.39 -14.91
N LEU A 152 3.94 -4.27 -15.43
CA LEU A 152 5.31 -3.94 -15.85
C LEU A 152 5.37 -3.40 -17.28
N GLY A 153 4.34 -3.71 -18.08
CA GLY A 153 4.22 -3.28 -19.46
C GLY A 153 4.20 -1.76 -19.63
N PRO A 154 4.24 -1.27 -20.88
CA PRO A 154 4.20 -2.05 -22.12
C PRO A 154 5.58 -2.53 -22.59
N VAL A 155 6.67 -2.19 -21.89
CA VAL A 155 8.03 -2.67 -22.21
C VAL A 155 8.78 -3.05 -20.93
N LEU A 156 9.30 -4.28 -20.90
CA LEU A 156 10.34 -4.73 -19.99
C LEU A 156 11.63 -4.94 -20.79
N ALA A 157 12.72 -4.31 -20.37
CA ALA A 157 14.05 -4.59 -20.89
C ALA A 157 14.75 -5.61 -19.99
N CYS A 158 15.41 -6.61 -20.54
CA CYS A 158 16.20 -7.57 -19.78
C CYS A 158 17.50 -7.92 -20.49
N ARG A 159 18.50 -8.39 -19.75
CA ARG A 159 19.71 -8.96 -20.37
C ARG A 159 19.34 -10.22 -21.14
N CYS A 160 19.93 -10.43 -22.30
CA CYS A 160 19.74 -11.68 -23.05
C CYS A 160 20.12 -12.92 -22.21
N SER A 161 21.11 -12.78 -21.32
CA SER A 161 21.55 -13.84 -20.38
C SER A 161 20.62 -14.07 -19.20
N ALA A 162 19.64 -13.19 -18.95
CA ALA A 162 18.71 -13.32 -17.83
C ALA A 162 17.62 -14.38 -18.09
N LEU A 163 17.45 -14.79 -19.35
CA LEU A 163 16.52 -15.83 -19.78
C LEU A 163 17.32 -16.98 -20.40
N ASP A 164 16.76 -18.19 -20.34
CA ASP A 164 17.39 -19.34 -20.97
C ASP A 164 17.37 -19.22 -22.50
N PRO A 165 18.41 -19.71 -23.20
CA PRO A 165 18.46 -19.66 -24.66
C PRO A 165 17.22 -20.26 -25.32
N GLY A 166 16.62 -19.55 -26.29
CA GLY A 166 15.45 -20.01 -27.03
C GLY A 166 14.10 -19.82 -26.33
N VAL A 167 14.07 -19.38 -25.07
CA VAL A 167 12.81 -19.05 -24.38
C VAL A 167 12.27 -17.72 -24.88
N ASP A 168 11.01 -17.71 -25.34
CA ASP A 168 10.25 -16.48 -25.56
C ASP A 168 9.11 -16.36 -24.54
N PRO A 169 9.24 -15.47 -23.54
CA PRO A 169 8.28 -15.41 -22.43
C PRO A 169 6.91 -14.83 -22.84
N GLY A 170 6.72 -14.32 -24.05
CA GLY A 170 5.41 -13.86 -24.54
C GLY A 170 4.79 -12.63 -23.83
N SER A 171 5.24 -12.26 -22.63
CA SER A 171 4.79 -11.10 -21.85
C SER A 171 5.87 -10.57 -20.91
N PRO A 172 5.81 -9.27 -20.54
CA PRO A 172 6.62 -8.71 -19.46
C PRO A 172 6.48 -9.47 -18.14
N ALA A 173 5.26 -9.86 -17.75
CA ALA A 173 5.04 -10.62 -16.53
C ALA A 173 5.75 -11.99 -16.51
N GLU A 174 5.64 -12.79 -17.57
CA GLU A 174 6.32 -14.10 -17.62
C GLU A 174 7.84 -13.94 -17.55
N ALA A 175 8.38 -12.96 -18.26
CA ALA A 175 9.81 -12.67 -18.23
C ALA A 175 10.27 -12.28 -16.82
N ALA A 176 9.53 -11.39 -16.15
CA ALA A 176 9.84 -10.98 -14.79
C ALA A 176 9.72 -12.14 -13.79
N PHE A 177 8.73 -13.02 -13.93
CA PHE A 177 8.65 -14.22 -13.09
C PHE A 177 9.87 -15.12 -13.26
N ARG A 178 10.27 -15.44 -14.50
CA ARG A 178 11.46 -16.27 -14.77
C ARG A 178 12.75 -15.64 -14.23
N ILE A 179 12.89 -14.33 -14.39
CA ILE A 179 14.07 -13.59 -13.90
C ILE A 179 14.09 -13.56 -12.36
N ALA A 180 12.94 -13.33 -11.72
CA ALA A 180 12.84 -13.36 -10.26
C ALA A 180 13.06 -14.78 -9.68
N GLU A 181 12.60 -15.83 -10.37
CA GLU A 181 12.86 -17.23 -10.00
C GLU A 181 14.37 -17.54 -9.99
N ARG A 182 15.13 -16.99 -10.95
CA ARG A 182 16.56 -17.29 -11.12
C ARG A 182 17.50 -16.38 -10.33
N PHE A 183 17.18 -15.10 -10.23
CA PHE A 183 18.06 -14.07 -9.68
C PHE A 183 17.47 -13.34 -8.47
N GLY A 184 16.26 -13.70 -8.05
CA GLY A 184 15.54 -13.03 -6.98
C GLY A 184 14.85 -11.72 -7.44
N PRO A 185 13.89 -11.22 -6.65
CA PRO A 185 13.14 -10.00 -6.98
C PRO A 185 14.02 -8.74 -7.01
N GLY A 186 15.13 -8.71 -6.26
CA GLY A 186 16.09 -7.61 -6.24
C GLY A 186 16.82 -7.37 -7.58
N ALA A 187 16.81 -8.36 -8.48
CA ALA A 187 17.41 -8.26 -9.81
C ALA A 187 16.54 -7.48 -10.81
N ILE A 188 15.32 -7.10 -10.43
CA ILE A 188 14.36 -6.37 -11.27
C ILE A 188 14.23 -4.94 -10.74
N GLY A 189 14.65 -3.98 -11.56
CA GLY A 189 14.61 -2.57 -11.22
C GLY A 189 13.43 -1.84 -11.85
N HIS A 190 12.96 -0.81 -11.16
CA HIS A 190 12.07 0.21 -11.71
C HIS A 190 12.81 1.53 -11.87
N LEU A 191 12.73 2.11 -13.06
CA LEU A 191 13.17 3.47 -13.32
C LEU A 191 11.95 4.39 -13.48
N PRO A 192 11.69 5.31 -12.53
CA PRO A 192 10.57 6.27 -12.57
C PRO A 192 10.78 7.40 -13.61
N GLU A 193 10.95 6.99 -14.86
CA GLU A 193 11.08 7.83 -16.05
C GLU A 193 10.15 7.27 -17.13
N ILE A 194 9.54 8.12 -17.97
CA ILE A 194 8.76 7.64 -19.12
C ILE A 194 9.72 6.98 -20.11
N LEU A 195 9.76 5.65 -20.12
CA LEU A 195 10.63 4.88 -21.02
C LEU A 195 9.92 4.40 -22.27
N SER A 196 8.60 4.25 -22.21
CA SER A 196 7.84 3.67 -23.31
C SER A 196 6.46 4.29 -23.50
N VAL A 197 5.96 4.12 -24.71
CA VAL A 197 4.59 4.46 -25.09
C VAL A 197 3.91 3.24 -25.70
N ARG A 198 2.62 3.08 -25.45
CA ARG A 198 1.77 2.13 -26.16
C ARG A 198 0.60 2.87 -26.78
N ARG A 199 0.49 2.80 -28.10
CA ARG A 199 -0.66 3.31 -28.85
C ARG A 199 -1.49 2.12 -29.27
N GLY A 200 -2.69 2.01 -28.72
CA GLY A 200 -3.66 0.99 -29.10
C GLY A 200 -4.11 1.23 -30.53
N GLU A 201 -4.19 0.15 -31.29
CA GLU A 201 -4.85 0.15 -32.60
C GLU A 201 -6.37 0.27 -32.45
N ALA A 202 -7.08 0.55 -33.53
CA ALA A 202 -8.53 0.49 -33.54
C ALA A 202 -8.97 -0.99 -33.47
N ILE A 203 -9.28 -1.47 -32.27
CA ILE A 203 -9.65 -2.88 -32.05
C ILE A 203 -11.15 -2.98 -31.70
N ALA A 204 -11.82 -3.99 -32.27
CA ALA A 204 -13.22 -4.30 -31.99
C ALA A 204 -13.44 -4.65 -30.50
N ALA A 205 -14.64 -4.37 -29.98
CA ALA A 205 -14.95 -4.51 -28.55
C ALA A 205 -14.80 -5.94 -27.99
N THR A 206 -14.79 -6.95 -28.86
CA THR A 206 -14.72 -8.38 -28.54
C THR A 206 -13.34 -8.86 -28.04
N ASP A 207 -12.26 -8.11 -28.28
CA ASP A 207 -10.88 -8.51 -27.90
C ASP A 207 -10.44 -8.02 -26.51
N ARG A 208 -11.35 -7.41 -25.74
CA ARG A 208 -11.02 -6.85 -24.41
C ARG A 208 -11.05 -7.92 -23.31
N GLU A 209 -11.92 -8.93 -23.42
CA GLU A 209 -11.99 -10.08 -22.50
C GLU A 209 -10.87 -11.09 -22.75
N ALA A 210 -10.41 -11.23 -24.00
CA ALA A 210 -9.30 -12.12 -24.39
C ALA A 210 -7.93 -11.74 -23.80
N ARG A 211 -7.76 -10.54 -23.21
CA ARG A 211 -6.50 -10.07 -22.62
C ARG A 211 -6.24 -10.54 -21.19
N HIS A 212 -7.25 -11.03 -20.47
CA HIS A 212 -7.09 -11.51 -19.08
C HIS A 212 -6.80 -13.03 -18.98
N ALA A 213 -7.30 -13.83 -19.93
CA ALA A 213 -7.01 -15.27 -20.00
C ALA A 213 -5.50 -15.63 -20.07
N PRO A 214 -4.63 -14.86 -20.77
CA PRO A 214 -3.19 -15.13 -20.82
C PRO A 214 -2.47 -14.98 -19.47
N HIS A 215 -2.91 -14.04 -18.62
CA HIS A 215 -2.21 -13.76 -17.35
C HIS A 215 -2.39 -14.89 -16.34
N HIS A 216 -3.60 -15.43 -16.25
CA HIS A 216 -3.87 -16.63 -15.44
C HIS A 216 -2.92 -17.79 -15.79
N ALA A 217 -2.76 -18.07 -17.09
CA ALA A 217 -1.84 -19.12 -17.56
C ALA A 217 -0.38 -18.81 -17.21
N THR A 218 0.03 -17.55 -17.34
CA THR A 218 1.37 -17.08 -16.94
C THR A 218 1.64 -17.34 -15.45
N VAL A 219 0.67 -17.00 -14.60
CA VAL A 219 0.78 -17.21 -13.14
C VAL A 219 0.81 -18.70 -12.80
N ARG A 220 0.00 -19.53 -13.46
CA ARG A 220 0.04 -20.99 -13.30
C ARG A 220 1.42 -21.55 -13.66
N ALA A 221 1.94 -21.22 -14.84
CA ALA A 221 3.25 -21.67 -15.27
C ALA A 221 4.38 -21.21 -14.34
N HIS A 222 4.30 -19.98 -13.82
CA HIS A 222 5.22 -19.50 -12.77
C HIS A 222 5.15 -20.36 -11.50
N LEU A 223 3.95 -20.61 -10.99
CA LEU A 223 3.77 -21.40 -9.78
C LEU A 223 4.24 -22.85 -9.97
N ASP A 224 4.05 -23.43 -11.15
CA ASP A 224 4.54 -24.78 -11.45
C ASP A 224 6.08 -24.82 -11.42
N ARG A 225 6.77 -23.87 -12.07
CA ARG A 225 8.23 -23.76 -12.04
C ARG A 225 8.78 -23.50 -10.64
N ALA A 226 8.06 -22.72 -9.84
CA ALA A 226 8.42 -22.43 -8.46
C ALA A 226 8.11 -23.57 -7.47
N GLY A 227 7.67 -24.75 -7.95
CA GLY A 227 7.33 -25.90 -7.09
C GLY A 227 6.05 -25.71 -6.28
N ARG A 228 5.14 -24.83 -6.74
CA ARG A 228 3.92 -24.37 -6.06
C ARG A 228 2.64 -24.66 -6.88
N ALA A 229 2.67 -25.69 -7.73
CA ALA A 229 1.56 -26.10 -8.59
C ALA A 229 0.24 -26.31 -7.83
N GLY A 230 0.31 -26.85 -6.60
CA GLY A 230 -0.85 -27.16 -5.76
C GLY A 230 -1.60 -25.95 -5.19
N LEU A 231 -1.11 -24.72 -5.40
CA LEU A 231 -1.82 -23.53 -4.92
C LEU A 231 -3.09 -23.28 -5.73
N ARG A 232 -4.15 -22.83 -5.06
CA ARG A 232 -5.37 -22.41 -5.77
C ARG A 232 -5.14 -21.04 -6.40
N VAL A 233 -5.52 -20.92 -7.67
CA VAL A 233 -5.61 -19.63 -8.36
C VAL A 233 -7.03 -19.43 -8.83
N ALA A 234 -7.56 -18.24 -8.56
CA ALA A 234 -8.88 -17.82 -9.00
C ALA A 234 -8.76 -16.56 -9.87
N VAL A 235 -9.67 -16.41 -10.82
CA VAL A 235 -9.83 -15.17 -11.59
C VAL A 235 -11.09 -14.48 -11.12
N GLY A 236 -10.95 -13.26 -10.62
CA GLY A 236 -12.08 -12.42 -10.20
C GLY A 236 -12.90 -11.95 -11.41
N THR A 237 -14.11 -11.48 -11.16
CA THR A 237 -14.99 -10.91 -12.20
C THR A 237 -14.43 -9.63 -12.82
N ASP A 238 -13.47 -8.98 -12.16
CA ASP A 238 -12.73 -7.83 -12.68
C ASP A 238 -11.47 -8.23 -13.47
N GLY A 239 -11.24 -9.52 -13.71
CA GLY A 239 -10.11 -10.06 -14.45
C GLY A 239 -8.82 -10.16 -13.64
N LEU A 240 -8.83 -9.74 -12.36
CA LEU A 240 -7.68 -9.86 -11.48
C LEU A 240 -7.49 -11.31 -11.06
N VAL A 241 -6.25 -11.77 -11.10
CA VAL A 241 -5.86 -13.09 -10.63
C VAL A 241 -5.59 -13.04 -9.13
N ALA A 242 -6.03 -14.04 -8.39
CA ALA A 242 -5.75 -14.19 -6.96
C ALA A 242 -5.06 -15.52 -6.73
N VAL A 243 -3.89 -15.49 -6.10
CA VAL A 243 -3.16 -16.68 -5.64
C VAL A 243 -3.50 -16.90 -4.18
N GLU A 244 -4.03 -18.07 -3.84
CA GLU A 244 -4.31 -18.44 -2.47
C GLU A 244 -3.20 -19.34 -1.92
N HIS A 245 -2.36 -18.78 -1.04
CA HIS A 245 -1.29 -19.51 -0.35
C HIS A 245 -1.85 -20.53 0.65
N PRO A 246 -1.29 -21.73 0.80
CA PRO A 246 -1.93 -22.74 1.62
C PRO A 246 -1.82 -22.34 3.10
N LEU A 247 -2.85 -22.67 3.86
CA LEU A 247 -2.78 -22.60 5.31
C LEU A 247 -2.46 -24.00 5.85
N PRO A 248 -1.66 -24.13 6.93
CA PRO A 248 -1.32 -25.44 7.50
C PRO A 248 -2.57 -26.19 7.95
N GLU A 249 -2.58 -27.52 7.83
CA GLU A 249 -3.73 -28.36 8.21
C GLU A 249 -4.21 -28.04 9.62
N THR A 250 -3.29 -28.06 10.59
CA THR A 250 -3.52 -27.53 11.93
C THR A 250 -3.29 -26.01 11.92
N ARG A 251 -4.38 -25.26 12.03
CA ARG A 251 -4.31 -23.80 12.18
C ARG A 251 -3.61 -23.46 13.50
N PRO A 252 -2.50 -22.70 13.49
CA PRO A 252 -1.84 -22.34 14.74
C PRO A 252 -2.72 -21.40 15.57
N LEU A 253 -2.52 -21.43 16.88
CA LEU A 253 -3.16 -20.49 17.81
C LEU A 253 -2.81 -19.04 17.40
N ALA A 254 -3.83 -18.18 17.34
CA ALA A 254 -3.72 -16.75 17.15
C ALA A 254 -4.08 -16.01 18.44
N SER A 255 -3.20 -15.15 18.93
CA SER A 255 -3.40 -14.33 20.12
C SER A 255 -3.87 -12.94 19.71
N LEU A 256 -5.14 -12.64 19.97
CA LEU A 256 -5.78 -11.37 19.69
C LEU A 256 -5.51 -10.42 20.86
N ILE A 257 -4.62 -9.46 20.65
CA ILE A 257 -4.13 -8.53 21.66
C ILE A 257 -4.87 -7.20 21.52
N VAL A 258 -5.60 -6.82 22.57
CA VAL A 258 -6.46 -5.63 22.59
C VAL A 258 -6.07 -4.72 23.76
N PRO A 259 -5.30 -3.63 23.54
CA PRO A 259 -5.05 -2.64 24.58
C PRO A 259 -6.31 -1.80 24.80
N THR A 260 -6.64 -1.53 26.07
CA THR A 260 -7.81 -0.75 26.44
C THR A 260 -7.57 0.11 27.67
N ARG A 261 -8.40 1.13 27.82
CA ARG A 261 -8.60 1.88 29.06
C ARG A 261 -10.02 2.44 29.03
N ASP A 262 -10.83 2.03 30.00
CA ASP A 262 -12.23 2.42 30.11
C ASP A 262 -12.99 2.13 28.80
N ARG A 263 -14.09 2.87 28.55
CA ARG A 263 -14.80 2.87 27.26
C ARG A 263 -15.32 1.49 26.89
N LEU A 264 -16.07 0.89 27.81
CA LEU A 264 -16.76 -0.38 27.57
C LEU A 264 -17.67 -0.33 26.33
N ASP A 265 -18.18 0.85 25.97
CA ASP A 265 -18.95 1.12 24.76
C ASP A 265 -18.17 0.82 23.46
N LEU A 266 -16.84 0.83 23.50
CA LEU A 266 -15.96 0.45 22.38
C LEU A 266 -15.45 -0.98 22.55
N LEU A 267 -14.94 -1.30 23.74
CA LEU A 267 -14.30 -2.59 24.01
C LEU A 267 -15.26 -3.77 23.82
N ARG A 268 -16.50 -3.67 24.31
CA ARG A 268 -17.45 -4.78 24.24
C ARG A 268 -17.81 -5.12 22.78
N PRO A 269 -18.25 -4.18 21.93
CA PRO A 269 -18.48 -4.46 20.51
C PRO A 269 -17.25 -5.04 19.80
N CYS A 270 -16.06 -4.54 20.11
CA CYS A 270 -14.81 -5.08 19.58
C CYS A 270 -14.67 -6.57 19.93
N LEU A 271 -14.65 -6.93 21.23
CA LEU A 271 -14.45 -8.32 21.65
C LEU A 271 -15.58 -9.26 21.23
N GLU A 272 -16.83 -8.78 21.22
CA GLU A 272 -17.98 -9.56 20.74
C GLU A 272 -17.84 -9.85 19.24
N SER A 273 -17.52 -8.85 18.43
CA SER A 273 -17.31 -9.03 16.98
C SER A 273 -16.14 -9.97 16.67
N LEU A 274 -15.04 -9.88 17.43
CA LEU A 274 -13.89 -10.77 17.25
C LEU A 274 -14.25 -12.24 17.56
N ARG A 275 -15.17 -12.48 18.50
CA ARG A 275 -15.66 -13.83 18.81
C ARG A 275 -16.69 -14.34 17.81
N SER A 276 -17.64 -13.51 17.42
CA SER A 276 -18.76 -13.93 16.57
C SER A 276 -18.44 -13.90 15.08
N CYS A 277 -17.46 -13.08 14.66
CA CYS A 277 -17.16 -12.80 13.26
C CYS A 277 -15.69 -13.11 12.91
N THR A 278 -15.16 -14.22 13.41
CA THR A 278 -13.82 -14.72 13.07
C THR A 278 -13.89 -16.22 12.78
N ASP A 279 -13.50 -16.64 11.58
CA ASP A 279 -13.52 -18.05 11.15
C ASP A 279 -12.28 -18.85 11.56
N TRP A 280 -11.30 -18.19 12.18
CA TRP A 280 -10.08 -18.84 12.64
C TRP A 280 -10.37 -19.72 13.87
N PRO A 281 -10.11 -21.03 13.83
CA PRO A 281 -10.65 -21.97 14.81
C PRO A 281 -9.94 -21.91 16.17
N SER A 282 -8.69 -21.45 16.21
CA SER A 282 -7.86 -21.47 17.41
C SER A 282 -7.42 -20.06 17.77
N THR A 283 -8.18 -19.42 18.65
CA THR A 283 -7.92 -18.05 19.11
C THR A 283 -7.85 -17.97 20.62
N GLU A 284 -7.06 -17.03 21.12
CA GLU A 284 -7.14 -16.53 22.49
C GLU A 284 -7.23 -15.01 22.46
N ILE A 285 -7.93 -14.43 23.44
CA ILE A 285 -8.05 -12.96 23.55
C ILE A 285 -7.27 -12.52 24.78
N ILE A 286 -6.38 -11.55 24.59
CA ILE A 286 -5.56 -10.94 25.64
C ILE A 286 -5.88 -9.45 25.66
N VAL A 287 -6.50 -8.99 26.74
CA VAL A 287 -6.83 -7.57 26.92
C VAL A 287 -5.77 -6.93 27.80
N CYS A 288 -5.06 -5.92 27.29
CA CYS A 288 -4.12 -5.16 28.11
C CYS A 288 -4.83 -3.94 28.70
N ASP A 289 -5.10 -3.96 30.00
CA ASP A 289 -5.84 -2.90 30.70
C ASP A 289 -4.91 -1.83 31.25
N ASN A 290 -4.97 -0.60 30.73
CA ASN A 290 -4.22 0.53 31.25
C ASN A 290 -5.01 1.32 32.30
N ASP A 291 -5.08 0.76 33.51
CA ASP A 291 -5.63 1.46 34.68
C ASP A 291 -7.08 1.95 34.43
N SER A 292 -7.95 1.07 33.93
CA SER A 292 -9.39 1.35 33.83
C SER A 292 -9.97 1.68 35.21
N ARG A 293 -10.91 2.63 35.24
CA ARG A 293 -11.54 3.15 36.47
C ARG A 293 -13.06 3.11 36.42
N GLU A 294 -13.65 2.99 35.24
CA GLU A 294 -15.10 2.84 35.08
C GLU A 294 -15.56 1.51 35.69
N PRO A 295 -16.51 1.53 36.66
CA PRO A 295 -16.98 0.31 37.33
C PRO A 295 -17.50 -0.75 36.36
N GLU A 296 -18.18 -0.33 35.30
CA GLU A 296 -18.71 -1.22 34.27
C GLU A 296 -17.59 -1.91 33.48
N THR A 297 -16.54 -1.17 33.12
CA THR A 297 -15.36 -1.72 32.42
C THR A 297 -14.66 -2.75 33.30
N LEU A 298 -14.40 -2.41 34.57
CA LEU A 298 -13.76 -3.33 35.52
C LEU A 298 -14.60 -4.59 35.79
N ALA A 299 -15.93 -4.44 35.90
CA ALA A 299 -16.83 -5.58 36.04
C ALA A 299 -16.80 -6.49 34.81
N TYR A 300 -16.78 -5.90 33.61
CA TYR A 300 -16.69 -6.64 32.36
C TYR A 300 -15.36 -7.39 32.23
N LEU A 301 -14.22 -6.76 32.57
CA LEU A 301 -12.91 -7.41 32.55
C LEU A 301 -12.83 -8.59 33.53
N ARG A 302 -13.39 -8.46 34.75
CA ARG A 302 -13.48 -9.59 35.71
C ARG A 302 -14.34 -10.73 35.17
N ALA A 303 -15.48 -10.41 34.55
CA ALA A 303 -16.34 -11.43 33.93
C ALA A 303 -15.62 -12.14 32.77
N LEU A 304 -14.86 -11.39 31.96
CA LEU A 304 -14.06 -11.92 30.85
C LEU A 304 -13.12 -13.04 31.29
N GLU A 305 -12.40 -12.83 32.39
CA GLU A 305 -11.47 -13.80 32.98
C GLU A 305 -12.20 -14.95 33.67
N GLY A 306 -13.22 -14.64 34.48
CA GLY A 306 -14.00 -15.64 35.21
C GLY A 306 -14.75 -16.63 34.31
N GLU A 307 -15.18 -16.17 33.13
CA GLU A 307 -15.81 -17.01 32.10
C GLU A 307 -14.79 -17.75 31.21
N GLY A 308 -13.48 -17.53 31.41
CA GLY A 308 -12.42 -18.13 30.60
C GLY A 308 -12.42 -17.66 29.14
N ARG A 309 -13.09 -16.54 28.84
CA ARG A 309 -13.25 -16.04 27.46
C ARG A 309 -12.09 -15.16 27.01
N GLY A 310 -11.20 -14.76 27.91
CA GLY A 310 -10.00 -13.99 27.65
C GLY A 310 -9.13 -13.83 28.89
N HIS A 311 -7.93 -13.30 28.71
CA HIS A 311 -6.97 -13.02 29.78
C HIS A 311 -6.76 -11.51 29.89
N VAL A 312 -6.70 -10.96 31.11
CA VAL A 312 -6.43 -9.54 31.32
C VAL A 312 -5.00 -9.35 31.79
N VAL A 313 -4.28 -8.44 31.13
CA VAL A 313 -2.91 -8.06 31.46
C VAL A 313 -2.96 -6.64 32.04
N PRO A 314 -2.80 -6.47 33.36
CA PRO A 314 -2.80 -5.14 33.95
C PRO A 314 -1.54 -4.38 33.56
N TRP A 315 -1.72 -3.11 33.17
CA TRP A 315 -0.65 -2.16 32.88
C TRP A 315 -0.91 -0.84 33.63
N PRO A 316 -0.60 -0.79 34.94
CA PRO A 316 -0.81 0.42 35.72
C PRO A 316 0.16 1.53 35.30
N GLY A 317 -0.30 2.77 35.38
CA GLY A 317 0.54 3.95 35.16
C GLY A 317 0.37 4.61 33.79
N PRO A 318 1.39 5.36 33.31
CA PRO A 318 1.28 6.14 32.09
C PRO A 318 1.01 5.27 30.86
N PHE A 319 0.16 5.78 29.97
CA PHE A 319 -0.15 5.13 28.71
C PHE A 319 1.09 5.02 27.82
N ASN A 320 1.44 3.79 27.46
CA ASN A 320 2.47 3.46 26.47
C ASN A 320 1.93 2.30 25.62
N PHE A 321 1.45 2.62 24.41
CA PHE A 321 0.84 1.65 23.52
C PHE A 321 1.81 0.52 23.15
N ALA A 322 3.06 0.87 22.85
CA ALA A 322 4.09 -0.10 22.50
C ALA A 322 4.37 -1.06 23.67
N ALA A 323 4.56 -0.53 24.88
CA ALA A 323 4.86 -1.34 26.07
C ALA A 323 3.68 -2.24 26.47
N MET A 324 2.46 -1.73 26.41
CA MET A 324 1.25 -2.51 26.66
C MET A 324 1.16 -3.72 25.71
N ASN A 325 1.35 -3.48 24.41
CA ASN A 325 1.30 -4.54 23.41
C ASN A 325 2.47 -5.53 23.57
N ASN A 326 3.68 -5.07 23.91
CA ASN A 326 4.81 -5.95 24.24
C ASN A 326 4.51 -6.83 25.46
N ALA A 327 3.96 -6.24 26.53
CA ALA A 327 3.60 -6.95 27.75
C ALA A 327 2.52 -8.01 27.51
N ALA A 328 1.53 -7.72 26.67
CA ALA A 328 0.53 -8.68 26.24
C ALA A 328 1.12 -9.76 25.33
N ALA A 329 1.96 -9.38 24.35
CA ALA A 329 2.64 -10.32 23.46
C ALA A 329 3.56 -11.28 24.21
N SER A 330 4.19 -10.85 25.30
CA SER A 330 5.02 -11.72 26.15
C SER A 330 4.23 -12.82 26.88
N ARG A 331 2.91 -12.64 27.02
CA ARG A 331 1.98 -13.60 27.63
C ARG A 331 1.20 -14.40 26.60
N ALA A 332 1.33 -14.04 25.32
CA ALA A 332 0.68 -14.73 24.21
C ALA A 332 1.30 -16.11 23.99
N ARG A 333 0.43 -17.10 23.73
CA ARG A 333 0.83 -18.49 23.41
C ARG A 333 0.74 -18.77 21.91
N GLY A 334 0.06 -17.89 21.17
CA GLY A 334 -0.15 -18.02 19.75
C GLY A 334 1.14 -17.87 18.95
N ARG A 335 1.25 -18.67 17.88
CA ARG A 335 2.27 -18.47 16.85
C ARG A 335 2.01 -17.17 16.08
N LEU A 336 0.75 -16.77 15.96
CA LEU A 336 0.34 -15.50 15.36
C LEU A 336 -0.04 -14.52 16.47
N LEU A 337 0.56 -13.33 16.43
CA LEU A 337 0.15 -12.18 17.21
C LEU A 337 -0.75 -11.31 16.34
N VAL A 338 -1.91 -10.93 16.87
CA VAL A 338 -2.90 -10.08 16.17
C VAL A 338 -3.16 -8.86 17.03
N PHE A 339 -2.53 -7.73 16.70
CA PHE A 339 -2.73 -6.46 17.40
C PHE A 339 -3.97 -5.76 16.87
N ILE A 340 -4.90 -5.42 17.76
CA ILE A 340 -6.21 -4.87 17.41
C ILE A 340 -6.55 -3.74 18.38
N ASN A 341 -6.92 -2.57 17.88
CA ASN A 341 -7.43 -1.49 18.75
C ASN A 341 -8.82 -1.86 19.31
N ASN A 342 -9.13 -1.38 20.52
CA ASN A 342 -10.39 -1.68 21.21
C ASN A 342 -11.65 -1.09 20.56
N ASP A 343 -11.53 -0.33 19.47
CA ASP A 343 -12.63 0.24 18.68
C ASP A 343 -12.65 -0.27 17.23
N VAL A 344 -12.07 -1.46 17.01
CA VAL A 344 -12.12 -2.21 15.75
C VAL A 344 -13.18 -3.30 15.83
N GLU A 345 -13.99 -3.41 14.78
CA GLU A 345 -15.06 -4.39 14.67
C GLU A 345 -14.94 -5.23 13.41
N ALA A 346 -14.98 -6.56 13.58
CA ALA A 346 -15.06 -7.51 12.49
C ALA A 346 -16.51 -7.66 12.03
N PHE A 347 -16.75 -7.54 10.73
CA PHE A 347 -18.08 -7.71 10.13
C PHE A 347 -18.13 -8.79 9.05
N ARG A 348 -16.97 -9.39 8.74
CA ARG A 348 -16.84 -10.53 7.83
C ARG A 348 -16.02 -11.61 8.51
N PRO A 349 -16.42 -12.88 8.48
CA PRO A 349 -15.74 -13.93 9.24
C PRO A 349 -14.34 -14.25 8.71
N ASP A 350 -14.07 -14.00 7.43
CA ASP A 350 -12.86 -14.42 6.71
C ASP A 350 -11.65 -13.50 6.89
N TRP A 351 -11.75 -12.43 7.69
CA TRP A 351 -10.70 -11.41 7.83
C TRP A 351 -9.38 -12.01 8.35
N LEU A 352 -9.42 -12.81 9.42
CA LEU A 352 -8.22 -13.36 10.04
C LEU A 352 -7.61 -14.46 9.18
N SER A 353 -8.43 -15.35 8.60
CA SER A 353 -7.93 -16.38 7.66
C SER A 353 -7.21 -15.78 6.45
N ARG A 354 -7.67 -14.63 5.94
CA ARG A 354 -7.01 -13.90 4.84
C ARG A 354 -5.65 -13.33 5.27
N MET A 355 -5.57 -12.73 6.45
CA MET A 355 -4.32 -12.13 6.93
C MET A 355 -3.31 -13.17 7.42
N ALA A 356 -3.76 -14.17 8.17
CA ALA A 356 -2.92 -15.25 8.70
C ALA A 356 -2.25 -16.05 7.57
N ARG A 357 -2.95 -16.24 6.45
CA ARG A 357 -2.41 -16.89 5.25
C ARG A 357 -1.16 -16.20 4.74
N GLU A 358 -1.16 -14.88 4.70
CA GLU A 358 -0.01 -14.10 4.28
C GLU A 358 1.05 -14.01 5.38
N ALA A 359 0.64 -13.87 6.65
CA ALA A 359 1.57 -13.72 7.77
C ALA A 359 2.44 -14.98 8.01
N LEU A 360 1.90 -16.16 7.71
CA LEU A 360 2.61 -17.45 7.83
C LEU A 360 3.63 -17.70 6.71
N ARG A 361 3.73 -16.81 5.71
CA ARG A 361 4.74 -16.93 4.66
C ARG A 361 6.13 -16.61 5.21
N PRO A 362 7.18 -17.38 4.90
CA PRO A 362 8.52 -17.15 5.45
C PRO A 362 9.07 -15.74 5.21
N ASP A 363 8.74 -15.15 4.06
CA ASP A 363 9.22 -13.84 3.60
C ASP A 363 8.37 -12.65 4.06
N VAL A 364 7.31 -12.87 4.84
CA VAL A 364 6.37 -11.81 5.27
C VAL A 364 6.51 -11.51 6.76
N GLY A 365 6.73 -10.25 7.10
CA GLY A 365 6.99 -9.79 8.46
C GLY A 365 5.77 -9.16 9.12
N ALA A 366 4.94 -8.43 8.37
CA ALA A 366 3.74 -7.80 8.91
C ALA A 366 2.62 -7.80 7.86
N VAL A 367 1.39 -7.99 8.31
CA VAL A 367 0.20 -8.01 7.45
C VAL A 367 -0.87 -7.09 8.02
N GLY A 368 -1.40 -6.19 7.19
CA GLY A 368 -2.44 -5.24 7.56
C GLY A 368 -3.74 -5.43 6.80
N ALA A 369 -4.85 -5.14 7.48
CA ALA A 369 -6.19 -5.11 6.89
C ALA A 369 -6.49 -3.79 6.18
N LYS A 370 -7.51 -3.77 5.31
CA LYS A 370 -8.17 -2.51 4.93
C LYS A 370 -9.13 -2.10 6.05
N LEU A 371 -9.00 -0.88 6.57
CA LEU A 371 -9.88 -0.37 7.63
C LEU A 371 -10.84 0.68 7.08
N LEU A 372 -12.09 0.61 7.51
CA LEU A 372 -13.14 1.58 7.19
C LEU A 372 -13.46 2.45 8.41
N ASP A 373 -13.67 3.75 8.21
CA ASP A 373 -14.13 4.68 9.25
C ASP A 373 -15.61 4.46 9.61
N GLY A 374 -16.11 5.20 10.60
CA GLY A 374 -17.50 5.13 11.05
C GLY A 374 -18.53 5.53 9.98
N GLU A 375 -18.09 6.14 8.88
CA GLU A 375 -18.92 6.48 7.72
C GLU A 375 -18.77 5.48 6.56
N GLY A 376 -18.04 4.38 6.76
CA GLY A 376 -17.83 3.35 5.73
C GLY A 376 -16.86 3.79 4.63
N ARG A 377 -16.03 4.81 4.85
CA ARG A 377 -14.96 5.21 3.93
C ARG A 377 -13.65 4.56 4.35
N ILE A 378 -12.73 4.44 3.41
CA ILE A 378 -11.39 3.92 3.69
C ILE A 378 -10.69 4.84 4.68
N GLN A 379 -10.25 4.29 5.79
CA GLN A 379 -9.39 4.94 6.76
C GLN A 379 -7.93 4.53 6.57
N HIS A 380 -7.69 3.26 6.24
CA HIS A 380 -6.37 2.68 6.04
C HIS A 380 -6.36 1.74 4.83
N GLY A 381 -5.53 2.08 3.83
CA GLY A 381 -5.16 1.21 2.72
C GLY A 381 -3.64 1.14 2.58
N GLY A 382 -2.94 0.81 3.67
CA GLY A 382 -1.49 0.90 3.81
C GLY A 382 -1.00 2.23 4.39
N ILE A 383 0.27 2.30 4.79
CA ILE A 383 0.96 3.54 5.18
C ILE A 383 1.93 3.93 4.06
N VAL A 384 1.90 5.22 3.69
CA VAL A 384 2.80 5.84 2.72
C VAL A 384 3.77 6.76 3.46
N LEU A 385 5.07 6.55 3.26
CA LEU A 385 6.14 7.35 3.84
C LEU A 385 6.39 8.64 3.06
N GLY A 386 6.90 9.67 3.73
CA GLY A 386 7.25 10.97 3.17
C GLY A 386 6.08 11.89 2.81
N THR A 387 4.91 11.32 2.51
CA THR A 387 3.73 12.09 2.18
C THR A 387 3.31 13.00 3.34
N GLY A 388 2.98 14.26 3.04
CA GLY A 388 2.71 15.26 4.07
C GLY A 388 3.90 15.64 4.96
N GLY A 389 5.12 15.21 4.61
CA GLY A 389 6.36 15.47 5.35
C GLY A 389 6.65 14.50 6.49
N LEU A 390 5.90 13.39 6.59
CA LEU A 390 6.11 12.35 7.59
C LEU A 390 5.57 10.99 7.12
N VAL A 391 4.41 10.55 7.60
CA VAL A 391 3.75 9.30 7.20
C VAL A 391 2.23 9.52 7.16
N THR A 392 1.53 8.82 6.28
CA THR A 392 0.07 8.95 6.18
C THR A 392 -0.59 7.63 5.79
N HIS A 393 -1.88 7.50 6.10
CA HIS A 393 -2.68 6.39 5.61
C HIS A 393 -2.99 6.59 4.12
N GLY A 394 -2.72 5.56 3.33
CA GLY A 394 -3.06 5.49 1.92
C GLY A 394 -4.57 5.48 1.72
N HIS A 395 -5.04 6.19 0.69
CA HIS A 395 -6.44 6.21 0.27
C HIS A 395 -7.46 6.67 1.34
N ARG A 396 -7.01 7.39 2.37
CA ARG A 396 -7.89 7.89 3.43
C ARG A 396 -9.03 8.74 2.84
N HIS A 397 -10.25 8.48 3.32
CA HIS A 397 -11.53 9.05 2.94
C HIS A 397 -12.12 8.63 1.58
N PHE A 398 -11.56 7.61 0.93
CA PHE A 398 -12.13 7.07 -0.31
C PHE A 398 -13.35 6.19 -0.03
N PRO A 399 -14.25 5.98 -1.02
CA PRO A 399 -15.28 4.95 -0.92
C PRO A 399 -14.68 3.57 -0.62
N ALA A 400 -15.38 2.73 0.15
CA ALA A 400 -14.91 1.39 0.55
C ALA A 400 -14.58 0.46 -0.63
N ASP A 401 -15.28 0.63 -1.76
CA ASP A 401 -15.18 -0.14 -2.99
C ASP A 401 -14.23 0.47 -4.02
N ALA A 402 -13.58 1.58 -3.69
CA ALA A 402 -12.61 2.22 -4.56
C ALA A 402 -11.51 1.20 -4.97
N PRO A 403 -11.18 1.09 -6.26
CA PRO A 403 -10.18 0.11 -6.72
C PRO A 403 -8.75 0.46 -6.28
N GLY A 404 -8.48 1.75 -6.00
CA GLY A 404 -7.13 2.26 -5.83
C GLY A 404 -6.39 2.35 -7.17
N TYR A 405 -5.30 3.12 -7.19
CA TYR A 405 -4.43 3.17 -8.36
C TYR A 405 -3.83 1.78 -8.63
N LEU A 406 -3.94 1.30 -9.88
CA LEU A 406 -3.47 -0.02 -10.28
C LEU A 406 -4.00 -1.15 -9.37
N GLY A 407 -5.25 -1.07 -8.91
CA GLY A 407 -5.87 -2.13 -8.09
C GLY A 407 -5.37 -2.22 -6.64
N ALA A 408 -4.64 -1.22 -6.13
CA ALA A 408 -4.04 -1.20 -4.79
C ALA A 408 -5.01 -1.48 -3.62
N LEU A 409 -6.32 -1.35 -3.81
CA LEU A 409 -7.34 -1.63 -2.78
C LEU A 409 -8.14 -2.91 -3.05
N ARG A 410 -7.67 -3.73 -4.02
CA ARG A 410 -8.28 -5.00 -4.43
C ARG A 410 -7.29 -6.16 -4.38
N VAL A 411 -6.00 -5.90 -4.63
CA VAL A 411 -4.95 -6.93 -4.68
C VAL A 411 -4.07 -6.86 -3.44
N THR A 412 -3.64 -8.03 -2.94
CA THR A 412 -2.57 -8.10 -1.95
C THR A 412 -1.30 -7.50 -2.55
N GLN A 413 -0.64 -6.60 -1.82
CA GLN A 413 0.55 -5.91 -2.31
C GLN A 413 1.50 -5.56 -1.17
N THR A 414 2.76 -5.39 -1.52
CA THR A 414 3.80 -4.90 -0.62
C THR A 414 3.63 -3.40 -0.38
N VAL A 415 3.68 -2.99 0.89
CA VAL A 415 3.64 -1.59 1.34
C VAL A 415 4.75 -1.34 2.36
N SER A 416 5.12 -0.08 2.57
CA SER A 416 6.18 0.26 3.53
C SER A 416 5.80 -0.09 4.97
N ALA A 417 4.56 0.17 5.37
CA ALA A 417 4.05 -0.16 6.69
C ALA A 417 2.52 -0.33 6.70
N VAL A 418 2.01 -0.96 7.75
CA VAL A 418 0.58 -1.07 8.07
C VAL A 418 0.34 -0.65 9.51
N THR A 419 -0.90 -0.32 9.86
CA THR A 419 -1.19 0.16 11.22
C THR A 419 -1.46 -0.95 12.22
N ALA A 420 -1.03 -0.76 13.47
CA ALA A 420 -1.35 -1.68 14.57
C ALA A 420 -2.82 -1.63 15.04
N ALA A 421 -3.68 -0.83 14.40
CA ALA A 421 -5.12 -0.95 14.62
C ALA A 421 -5.66 -2.33 14.18
N CYS A 422 -5.05 -2.96 13.16
CA CYS A 422 -5.22 -4.38 12.86
C CYS A 422 -3.97 -4.89 12.12
N LEU A 423 -3.06 -5.52 12.85
CA LEU A 423 -1.78 -6.04 12.33
C LEU A 423 -1.59 -7.49 12.77
N VAL A 424 -1.26 -8.37 11.81
CA VAL A 424 -0.89 -9.77 12.07
C VAL A 424 0.59 -9.97 11.79
N VAL A 425 1.29 -10.63 12.73
CA VAL A 425 2.71 -10.98 12.61
C VAL A 425 2.98 -12.32 13.31
N GLU A 426 3.90 -13.13 12.79
CA GLU A 426 4.37 -14.31 13.52
C GLU A 426 5.17 -13.91 14.76
N ALA A 427 4.87 -14.52 15.90
CA ALA A 427 5.48 -14.21 17.20
C ALA A 427 7.00 -14.33 17.18
N GLU A 428 7.55 -15.27 16.41
CA GLU A 428 8.99 -15.42 16.22
C GLU A 428 9.61 -14.21 15.50
N LYS A 429 9.02 -13.77 14.38
CA LYS A 429 9.48 -12.60 13.62
C LYS A 429 9.37 -11.32 14.44
N PHE A 430 8.28 -11.16 15.20
CA PHE A 430 8.10 -10.06 16.14
C PHE A 430 9.21 -10.03 17.20
N ARG A 431 9.51 -11.17 17.82
CA ARG A 431 10.61 -11.28 18.81
C ARG A 431 11.98 -11.06 18.20
N ALA A 432 12.21 -11.53 16.97
CA ALA A 432 13.49 -11.40 16.27
C ALA A 432 13.91 -9.94 16.07
N VAL A 433 12.95 -9.03 15.90
CA VAL A 433 13.22 -7.58 15.80
C VAL A 433 13.11 -6.83 17.13
N GLY A 434 12.86 -7.54 18.25
CA GLY A 434 12.73 -6.94 19.58
C GLY A 434 11.35 -6.35 19.92
N GLY A 435 10.29 -6.75 19.19
CA GLY A 435 8.93 -6.26 19.41
C GLY A 435 8.73 -4.78 19.05
N PHE A 436 7.79 -4.09 19.69
CA PHE A 436 7.67 -2.63 19.54
C PHE A 436 8.78 -1.91 20.31
N ASP A 437 9.33 -0.84 19.75
CA ASP A 437 10.33 0.00 20.43
C ASP A 437 9.62 0.96 21.38
N GLU A 438 9.32 0.47 22.59
CA GLU A 438 8.53 1.16 23.59
C GLU A 438 9.23 2.35 24.26
N ALA A 439 10.56 2.42 24.15
CA ALA A 439 11.37 3.50 24.68
C ALA A 439 11.34 4.72 23.75
N VAL A 440 11.41 4.48 22.43
CA VAL A 440 11.46 5.54 21.43
C VAL A 440 10.08 5.92 20.91
N PHE A 441 9.24 4.92 20.60
CA PHE A 441 7.94 5.08 19.93
C PHE A 441 6.80 4.61 20.84
N ALA A 442 6.67 5.20 22.02
CA ALA A 442 5.69 4.81 23.03
C ALA A 442 4.24 4.90 22.55
N VAL A 443 3.89 5.89 21.72
CA VAL A 443 2.50 6.13 21.29
C VAL A 443 2.36 6.32 19.79
N ASP A 444 3.21 7.13 19.16
CA ASP A 444 3.16 7.35 17.72
C ASP A 444 4.23 6.55 16.98
N PHE A 445 3.89 6.12 15.76
CA PHE A 445 4.80 5.46 14.81
C PHE A 445 5.40 4.12 15.24
N ASN A 446 4.96 3.52 16.34
CA ASN A 446 5.41 2.19 16.77
C ASN A 446 5.16 1.11 15.70
N ASP A 447 4.01 1.18 15.02
CA ASP A 447 3.60 0.30 13.94
C ASP A 447 4.45 0.49 12.69
N VAL A 448 4.71 1.75 12.32
CA VAL A 448 5.64 2.10 11.25
C VAL A 448 7.04 1.58 11.54
N ASP A 449 7.59 1.88 12.71
CA ASP A 449 8.93 1.44 13.10
C ASP A 449 9.06 -0.08 13.14
N LEU A 450 8.04 -0.79 13.66
CA LEU A 450 8.01 -2.26 13.64
C LEU A 450 8.05 -2.79 12.21
N CYS A 451 7.19 -2.30 11.32
CA CYS A 451 7.17 -2.74 9.92
C CYS A 451 8.51 -2.47 9.23
N LEU A 452 9.11 -1.29 9.45
CA LEU A 452 10.38 -0.93 8.83
C LEU A 452 11.56 -1.74 9.38
N ARG A 453 11.56 -2.10 10.67
CA ARG A 453 12.55 -3.05 11.22
C ARG A 453 12.40 -4.45 10.67
N LEU A 454 11.16 -4.94 10.52
CA LEU A 454 10.90 -6.23 9.87
C LEU A 454 11.39 -6.20 8.42
N ASN A 455 11.13 -5.12 7.70
CA ASN A 455 11.61 -4.96 6.33
C ASN A 455 13.13 -4.91 6.26
N ALA A 456 13.80 -4.20 7.18
CA ALA A 456 15.25 -4.17 7.28
C ALA A 456 15.88 -5.52 7.67
N ALA A 457 15.09 -6.44 8.25
CA ALA A 457 15.50 -7.81 8.55
C ALA A 457 15.24 -8.80 7.38
N GLY A 458 14.88 -8.29 6.18
CA GLY A 458 14.66 -9.10 4.98
C GLY A 458 13.22 -9.61 4.81
N TYR A 459 12.28 -9.17 5.65
CA TYR A 459 10.86 -9.49 5.48
C TYR A 459 10.14 -8.46 4.62
N ARG A 460 8.90 -8.76 4.21
CA ARG A 460 8.01 -7.83 3.53
C ARG A 460 6.79 -7.51 4.37
N THR A 461 6.31 -6.27 4.26
CA THR A 461 5.04 -5.86 4.84
C THR A 461 3.96 -5.87 3.75
N LEU A 462 2.85 -6.58 4.00
CA LEU A 462 1.75 -6.72 3.04
C LEU A 462 0.48 -6.03 3.53
N LEU A 463 -0.22 -5.36 2.62
CA LEU A 463 -1.63 -5.01 2.79
C LEU A 463 -2.48 -6.09 2.13
N VAL A 464 -3.52 -6.57 2.83
CA VAL A 464 -4.49 -7.54 2.31
C VAL A 464 -5.87 -6.86 2.21
N PRO A 465 -6.21 -6.21 1.07
CA PRO A 465 -7.44 -5.43 0.97
C PRO A 465 -8.74 -6.25 1.06
N GLY A 466 -8.65 -7.57 0.90
CA GLY A 466 -9.76 -8.49 1.09
C GLY A 466 -10.11 -8.74 2.57
N ALA A 467 -9.19 -8.48 3.50
CA ALA A 467 -9.47 -8.46 4.93
C ALA A 467 -9.94 -7.04 5.30
N VAL A 468 -11.22 -6.90 5.63
CA VAL A 468 -11.85 -5.60 5.87
C VAL A 468 -12.48 -5.57 7.25
N LEU A 469 -12.16 -4.54 8.04
CA LEU A 469 -12.74 -4.29 9.35
C LEU A 469 -13.18 -2.83 9.47
N HIS A 470 -14.10 -2.54 10.39
CA HIS A 470 -14.41 -1.18 10.79
C HIS A 470 -13.47 -0.73 11.91
N HIS A 471 -13.06 0.53 11.89
CA HIS A 471 -12.29 1.16 12.96
C HIS A 471 -12.90 2.55 13.22
N ARG A 472 -13.58 2.71 14.35
CA ARG A 472 -14.41 3.91 14.61
C ARG A 472 -13.58 5.17 14.88
N GLU A 473 -12.29 5.05 15.20
CA GLU A 473 -11.43 6.18 15.62
C GLU A 473 -12.11 7.00 16.75
N ALA A 474 -12.86 6.33 17.63
CA ALA A 474 -13.79 6.96 18.57
C ALA A 474 -13.09 7.50 19.83
N ALA A 475 -11.77 7.27 19.96
CA ALA A 475 -10.93 7.82 21.00
C ALA A 475 -10.19 9.07 20.47
N SER A 476 -10.67 10.27 20.83
CA SER A 476 -9.89 11.48 20.58
C SER A 476 -8.68 11.53 21.53
N ARG A 477 -7.47 11.49 20.97
CA ARG A 477 -6.25 11.71 21.75
C ARG A 477 -6.29 13.10 22.40
N ARG A 478 -6.18 13.17 23.73
CA ARG A 478 -6.01 14.44 24.44
C ARG A 478 -4.61 14.99 24.15
N TRP A 479 -4.55 16.17 23.54
CA TRP A 479 -3.29 16.84 23.19
C TRP A 479 -2.79 17.74 24.33
N THR A 480 -2.34 17.12 25.42
CA THR A 480 -1.66 17.82 26.53
C THR A 480 -0.27 18.32 26.11
N PRO A 481 0.37 19.24 26.86
CA PRO A 481 1.75 19.65 26.60
C PRO A 481 2.72 18.47 26.55
N GLU A 482 2.59 17.50 27.45
CA GLU A 482 3.42 16.29 27.53
C GLU A 482 3.21 15.41 26.29
N ALA A 483 1.95 15.23 25.86
CA ALA A 483 1.63 14.47 24.65
C ALA A 483 2.20 15.13 23.39
N ARG A 484 2.17 16.47 23.29
CA ARG A 484 2.80 17.21 22.18
C ARG A 484 4.32 17.09 22.20
N ALA A 485 4.93 17.22 23.38
CA ALA A 485 6.37 17.08 23.55
C ALA A 485 6.84 15.67 23.19
N ARG A 486 6.11 14.62 23.63
CA ARG A 486 6.37 13.24 23.22
C ARG A 486 6.25 13.07 21.70
N HIS A 487 5.14 13.53 21.10
CA HIS A 487 4.94 13.45 19.66
C HIS A 487 6.08 14.11 18.87
N ALA A 488 6.57 15.27 19.32
CA ALA A 488 7.70 15.95 18.71
C ALA A 488 9.01 15.12 18.81
N ARG A 489 9.27 14.46 19.95
CA ARG A 489 10.41 13.55 20.12
C ARG A 489 10.29 12.32 19.21
N GLU A 490 9.10 11.71 19.14
CA GLU A 490 8.83 10.55 18.27
C GLU A 490 8.98 10.91 16.78
N ILE A 491 8.57 12.12 16.35
CA ILE A 491 8.85 12.63 15.01
C ILE A 491 10.36 12.74 14.75
N ALA A 492 11.10 13.33 15.70
CA ALA A 492 12.54 13.51 15.56
C ALA A 492 13.26 12.15 15.48
N ALA A 493 12.84 11.18 16.28
CA ALA A 493 13.35 9.82 16.25
C ALA A 493 13.03 9.12 14.92
N LEU A 494 11.79 9.24 14.41
CA LEU A 494 11.40 8.67 13.11
C LEU A 494 12.26 9.23 11.98
N ARG A 495 12.49 10.55 11.97
CA ARG A 495 13.35 11.21 10.98
C ARG A 495 14.81 10.79 11.10
N THR A 496 15.29 10.58 12.31
CA THR A 496 16.67 10.16 12.56
C THR A 496 16.89 8.72 12.09
N ARG A 497 15.97 7.81 12.43
CA ARG A 497 16.08 6.38 12.15
C ARG A 497 15.73 6.01 10.70
N TRP A 498 14.69 6.64 10.14
CA TRP A 498 14.10 6.25 8.86
C TRP A 498 14.08 7.37 7.81
N GLY A 499 14.83 8.46 8.03
CA GLY A 499 14.81 9.66 7.18
C GLY A 499 15.01 9.40 5.69
N SER A 500 15.86 8.44 5.31
CA SER A 500 16.06 8.04 3.90
C SER A 500 14.78 7.54 3.24
N LEU A 501 14.01 6.68 3.93
CA LEU A 501 12.74 6.16 3.46
C LEU A 501 11.62 7.21 3.49
N LEU A 502 11.73 8.22 4.37
CA LEU A 502 10.82 9.37 4.37
C LEU A 502 11.06 10.33 3.19
N VAL A 503 12.26 10.34 2.59
CA VAL A 503 12.52 11.11 1.37
C VAL A 503 11.78 10.48 0.19
N GLN A 504 11.82 9.16 0.10
CA GLN A 504 11.16 8.43 -0.98
C GLN A 504 10.75 7.03 -0.52
N ASP A 505 9.44 6.83 -0.38
CA ASP A 505 8.85 5.52 -0.21
C ASP A 505 9.01 4.69 -1.50
N PRO A 506 9.64 3.49 -1.47
CA PRO A 506 9.82 2.68 -2.67
C PRO A 506 8.49 2.20 -3.27
N HIS A 507 7.44 2.08 -2.45
CA HIS A 507 6.10 1.64 -2.85
C HIS A 507 5.19 2.80 -3.28
N TYR A 508 5.62 4.06 -3.12
CA TYR A 508 4.91 5.23 -3.64
C TYR A 508 5.67 5.85 -4.82
N HIS A 509 5.01 5.97 -5.96
CA HIS A 509 5.68 6.49 -7.14
C HIS A 509 5.98 8.02 -7.02
N PRO A 510 7.21 8.49 -7.29
CA PRO A 510 7.61 9.88 -7.08
C PRO A 510 6.95 10.88 -8.03
N GLY A 511 6.29 10.39 -9.08
CA GLY A 511 5.47 11.17 -10.00
C GLY A 511 4.14 11.64 -9.40
N PHE A 512 3.70 11.08 -8.27
CA PHE A 512 2.51 11.55 -7.57
C PHE A 512 2.81 12.73 -6.66
N ASP A 513 1.77 13.52 -6.37
CA ASP A 513 1.87 14.64 -5.46
C ASP A 513 2.26 14.17 -4.05
N PRO A 514 3.41 14.61 -3.49
CA PRO A 514 3.84 14.22 -2.15
C PRO A 514 2.97 14.82 -1.04
N ALA A 515 2.13 15.80 -1.36
CA ALA A 515 1.13 16.35 -0.45
C ALA A 515 -0.24 15.65 -0.57
N LEU A 516 -0.30 14.48 -1.20
CA LEU A 516 -1.45 13.58 -1.22
C LEU A 516 -0.93 12.15 -1.02
N SER A 517 -1.73 11.27 -0.44
CA SER A 517 -1.34 9.87 -0.15
C SER A 517 -2.20 8.85 -0.90
N THR A 518 -2.84 9.30 -1.97
CA THR A 518 -4.02 8.64 -2.52
C THR A 518 -3.95 8.44 -4.03
N HIS A 519 -2.76 8.63 -4.61
CA HIS A 519 -2.50 8.47 -6.05
C HIS A 519 -3.48 9.26 -6.93
N ALA A 520 -3.99 10.39 -6.41
CA ALA A 520 -5.09 11.14 -7.02
C ALA A 520 -4.64 12.25 -7.97
N ARG A 521 -3.36 12.63 -7.90
CA ARG A 521 -2.80 13.77 -8.63
C ARG A 521 -1.32 13.57 -8.87
N LEU A 522 -0.87 13.97 -10.07
CA LEU A 522 0.54 14.02 -10.41
C LEU A 522 1.20 15.26 -9.79
N ARG A 523 2.47 15.15 -9.43
CA ARG A 523 3.24 16.29 -8.91
C ARG A 523 3.36 17.40 -9.95
N ALA A 524 3.57 18.63 -9.45
CA ALA A 524 3.93 19.74 -10.32
C ALA A 524 5.25 19.44 -11.06
N GLY A 525 5.29 19.77 -12.35
CA GLY A 525 6.44 19.53 -13.22
C GLY A 525 6.58 18.08 -13.71
N PHE A 526 5.64 17.18 -13.42
CA PHE A 526 5.59 15.89 -14.12
C PHE A 526 5.35 16.10 -15.62
N PRO A 527 5.98 15.33 -16.52
CA PRO A 527 7.00 14.30 -16.28
C PRO A 527 8.46 14.83 -16.21
N GLU A 528 8.70 16.12 -16.47
CA GLU A 528 10.04 16.75 -16.53
C GLU A 528 10.80 16.84 -15.19
N ALA A 529 10.24 16.33 -14.09
CA ALA A 529 10.64 16.70 -12.74
C ALA A 529 11.98 16.08 -12.25
N GLY A 530 12.89 15.75 -13.18
CA GLY A 530 14.22 15.19 -12.98
C GLY A 530 14.23 13.65 -12.95
N PRO A 531 15.35 13.01 -13.33
CA PRO A 531 15.49 11.56 -13.20
C PRO A 531 15.43 11.19 -11.72
N ALA A 532 14.57 10.23 -11.37
CA ALA A 532 14.59 9.65 -10.04
C ALA A 532 15.48 8.38 -10.04
N PRO A 533 16.10 8.05 -8.90
CA PRO A 533 17.05 6.95 -8.81
C PRO A 533 16.37 5.62 -9.17
N LEU A 534 17.18 4.67 -9.66
CA LEU A 534 16.78 3.28 -9.85
C LEU A 534 16.24 2.73 -8.53
N ARG A 535 15.08 2.06 -8.59
CA ARG A 535 14.39 1.52 -7.43
C ARG A 535 14.35 0.00 -7.52
N ARG A 536 14.69 -0.68 -6.42
CA ARG A 536 14.70 -2.14 -6.31
C ARG A 536 13.99 -2.56 -5.03
N PRO A 537 13.36 -3.74 -4.99
CA PRO A 537 12.91 -4.32 -3.72
C PRO A 537 14.10 -4.40 -2.76
N THR A 538 13.86 -4.19 -1.47
CA THR A 538 14.86 -4.48 -0.45
C THR A 538 15.17 -5.99 -0.49
N ALA A 539 16.47 -6.31 -0.54
CA ALA A 539 16.97 -7.68 -0.66
C ALA A 539 16.69 -8.51 0.59
#